data_AF-A0A093BM40-F1
#
_entry.id   AF-A0A093BM40-F1
#
_cell.length_a   1.000
_cell.length_b   1.000
_cell.length_c   1.000
_cell.angle_alpha   90.00
_cell.angle_beta   90.00
_cell.angle_gamma   90.00
#
_symmetry.space_group_name_H-M   'P 1'
#
loop_
_entity.id
_entity.type
_entity.pdbx_description
1 polymer ?
#
loop_
_entity_poly.entity_id
_entity_poly.type
_entity_poly.pdbx_seq_one_letter_code
_entity_poly.pdbx_strand_id
1 'polypeptide(L)'
;AAAGPLCLILDDNFYYRSMRYEVYQLARKYSLSFCQVFLECPLECCLQRNRLRSHPLPDETIELMATKIEVPDAKKNPWERNSLILKSSGCTSEDDEQIISLLATALENPVKQNEEDTEQKEADRAICAASAVHQADQTCRRLISQAMRDARDKNLLPSEMKSLAEELNKLKVEFLEDLRQGDTWTKTNTQNQDSDPATTEISSFQREAANVVNKYI
;
A
#
# COMPACT_ATOMS: atom_id res chain seq x y z
N ALA A 1 -39.76 -1.64 -17.78
CA ALA A 1 -39.17 -0.72 -16.79
C ALA A 1 -37.65 -0.76 -16.94
N ALA A 2 -36.98 0.38 -17.02
CA ALA A 2 -35.52 0.38 -16.90
C ALA A 2 -35.17 -0.14 -15.49
N ALA A 3 -34.16 -1.01 -15.38
CA ALA A 3 -33.68 -1.42 -14.07
C ALA A 3 -33.16 -0.17 -13.34
N GLY A 4 -33.60 0.02 -12.09
CA GLY A 4 -33.10 1.10 -11.24
C GLY A 4 -31.59 0.95 -10.97
N PRO A 5 -30.94 2.00 -10.44
CA PRO A 5 -29.52 1.94 -10.11
C PRO A 5 -29.26 0.85 -9.07
N LEU A 6 -28.17 0.09 -9.26
CA LEU A 6 -27.68 -0.85 -8.26
C LEU A 6 -27.02 -0.08 -7.11
N CYS A 7 -27.53 -0.26 -5.90
CA CYS A 7 -26.93 0.30 -4.69
C CYS A 7 -26.09 -0.76 -3.97
N LEU A 8 -24.87 -0.39 -3.58
CA LEU A 8 -23.99 -1.21 -2.74
C LEU A 8 -23.89 -0.56 -1.37
N ILE A 9 -24.38 -1.23 -0.34
CA ILE A 9 -24.29 -0.76 1.04
C ILE A 9 -23.14 -1.52 1.71
N LEU A 10 -22.15 -0.78 2.19
CA LEU A 10 -21.06 -1.32 2.99
C LEU A 10 -21.37 -1.06 4.46
N ASP A 11 -21.73 -2.12 5.18
CA ASP A 11 -22.01 -2.07 6.61
C ASP A 11 -20.74 -2.42 7.39
N ASP A 12 -19.97 -1.40 7.74
CA ASP A 12 -18.76 -1.50 8.55
C ASP A 12 -18.63 -0.25 9.45
N ASN A 13 -17.79 -0.34 10.48
CA ASN A 13 -17.51 0.78 11.39
C ASN A 13 -16.68 1.89 10.73
N PHE A 14 -15.95 1.57 9.65
CA PHE A 14 -15.05 2.49 8.95
C PHE A 14 -14.23 3.39 9.88
N TYR A 15 -13.61 2.74 10.85
CA TYR A 15 -12.96 3.36 12.01
C TYR A 15 -11.93 4.42 11.65
N TYR A 16 -11.09 4.13 10.64
CA TYR A 16 -10.10 5.06 10.11
C TYR A 16 -10.60 5.70 8.82
N ARG A 17 -10.26 6.97 8.60
CA ARG A 17 -10.50 7.69 7.35
C ARG A 17 -9.87 7.00 6.15
N SER A 18 -8.72 6.34 6.32
CA SER A 18 -8.06 5.58 5.25
C SER A 18 -8.97 4.48 4.70
N MET A 19 -9.73 3.79 5.56
CA MET A 19 -10.68 2.76 5.14
C MET A 19 -11.78 3.33 4.25
N ARG A 20 -12.33 4.50 4.60
CA ARG A 20 -13.33 5.19 3.76
C ARG A 20 -12.71 5.72 2.46
N TYR A 21 -11.47 6.18 2.53
CA TYR A 21 -10.76 6.68 1.37
C TYR A 21 -10.50 5.58 0.32
N GLU A 22 -10.21 4.35 0.74
CA GLU A 22 -10.09 3.20 -0.18
C GLU A 22 -11.39 2.95 -0.94
N VAL A 23 -12.55 3.01 -0.26
CA VAL A 23 -13.86 2.91 -0.91
C VAL A 23 -14.09 4.06 -1.87
N TYR A 24 -13.77 5.29 -1.47
CA TYR A 24 -13.84 6.46 -2.36
C TYR A 24 -12.96 6.30 -3.59
N GLN A 25 -11.75 5.75 -3.44
CA GLN A 25 -10.84 5.48 -4.55
C GLN A 25 -11.41 4.43 -5.52
N LEU A 26 -12.08 3.40 -5.01
CA LEU A 26 -12.79 2.43 -5.85
C LEU A 26 -13.96 3.10 -6.59
N ALA A 27 -14.76 3.91 -5.90
CA ALA A 27 -15.85 4.66 -6.53
C ALA A 27 -15.30 5.57 -7.65
N ARG A 28 -14.21 6.28 -7.37
CA ARG A 28 -13.49 7.10 -8.36
C ARG A 28 -12.98 6.27 -9.54
N LYS A 29 -12.36 5.11 -9.27
CA LYS A 29 -11.82 4.21 -10.31
C LYS A 29 -12.90 3.70 -11.25
N TYR A 30 -14.13 3.50 -10.79
CA TYR A 30 -15.21 2.99 -11.63
C TYR A 30 -16.24 4.05 -11.99
N SER A 31 -15.94 5.33 -11.76
CA SER A 31 -16.86 6.45 -12.00
C SER A 31 -18.23 6.28 -11.33
N LEU A 32 -18.23 5.71 -10.12
CA LEU A 32 -19.42 5.46 -9.32
C LEU A 32 -19.77 6.68 -8.46
N SER A 33 -21.04 6.79 -8.11
CA SER A 33 -21.51 7.67 -7.04
C SER A 33 -21.03 7.17 -5.68
N PHE A 34 -20.66 8.11 -4.82
CA PHE A 34 -20.21 7.83 -3.46
C PHE A 34 -20.86 8.80 -2.47
N CYS A 35 -21.34 8.24 -1.37
CA CYS A 35 -21.76 8.97 -0.19
C CYS A 35 -21.53 8.09 1.04
N GLN A 36 -21.48 8.71 2.21
CA GLN A 36 -21.33 8.00 3.47
C GLN A 36 -22.30 8.54 4.52
N VAL A 37 -22.79 7.63 5.36
CA VAL A 37 -23.64 7.94 6.50
C VAL A 37 -22.88 7.56 7.77
N PHE A 38 -22.63 8.53 8.63
CA PHE A 38 -21.98 8.32 9.92
C PHE A 38 -23.04 8.32 11.02
N LEU A 39 -23.20 7.19 11.69
CA LEU A 39 -24.17 7.02 12.77
C LEU A 39 -23.52 7.43 14.09
N GLU A 40 -23.74 8.69 14.50
CA GLU A 40 -23.27 9.21 15.77
C GLU A 40 -24.17 8.72 16.91
N CYS A 41 -23.57 8.06 17.90
CA CYS A 41 -24.27 7.56 19.07
C CYS A 41 -23.48 7.87 20.35
N PRO A 42 -24.12 8.39 21.41
CA PRO A 42 -23.45 8.60 22.70
C PRO A 42 -22.82 7.32 23.23
N LEU A 43 -21.62 7.43 23.81
CA LEU A 43 -20.84 6.29 24.33
C LEU A 43 -21.66 5.44 25.31
N GLU A 44 -22.39 6.09 26.20
CA GLU A 44 -23.24 5.47 27.21
C GLU A 44 -24.32 4.59 26.57
N CYS A 45 -24.92 5.07 25.47
CA CYS A 45 -25.88 4.29 24.69
C CYS A 45 -25.21 3.11 23.99
N CYS A 46 -24.01 3.29 23.43
CA CYS A 46 -23.23 2.21 22.82
C CYS A 46 -22.91 1.11 23.83
N LEU A 47 -22.44 1.46 25.03
CA LEU A 47 -22.15 0.54 26.12
C LEU A 47 -23.42 -0.20 26.59
N GLN A 48 -24.52 0.52 26.78
CA GLN A 48 -25.80 -0.09 27.14
C GLN A 48 -26.26 -1.11 26.09
N ARG A 49 -26.19 -0.76 24.79
CA ARG A 49 -26.55 -1.66 23.69
C ARG A 49 -25.59 -2.84 23.58
N ASN A 50 -24.30 -2.64 23.81
CA ASN A 50 -23.30 -3.70 23.79
C ASN A 50 -23.59 -4.80 24.82
N ARG A 51 -23.94 -4.42 26.05
CA ARG A 51 -24.27 -5.36 27.13
C ARG A 51 -25.51 -6.22 26.83
N LEU A 52 -26.36 -5.79 25.88
CA LEU A 52 -27.55 -6.54 25.44
C LEU A 52 -27.25 -7.48 24.25
N ARG A 53 -26.04 -7.47 23.69
CA ARG A 53 -25.65 -8.36 22.58
C ARG A 53 -25.49 -9.79 23.11
N SER A 54 -25.67 -10.78 22.22
CA SER A 54 -25.41 -12.19 22.54
C SER A 54 -23.95 -12.44 22.95
N HIS A 55 -23.02 -11.70 22.34
CA HIS A 55 -21.59 -11.72 22.64
C HIS A 55 -21.10 -10.27 22.79
N PRO A 56 -21.15 -9.71 24.01
CA PRO A 56 -20.67 -8.36 24.28
C PRO A 56 -19.16 -8.26 24.07
N LEU A 57 -18.70 -7.10 23.58
CA LEU A 57 -17.28 -6.74 23.60
C LEU A 57 -16.90 -6.20 24.99
N PRO A 58 -15.61 -6.22 25.37
CA PRO A 58 -15.14 -5.50 26.55
C PRO A 58 -15.47 -4.01 26.44
N ASP A 59 -15.95 -3.40 27.53
CA ASP A 59 -16.35 -2.00 27.54
C ASP A 59 -15.16 -1.08 27.16
N GLU A 60 -13.95 -1.43 27.58
CA GLU A 60 -12.72 -0.69 27.28
C GLU A 60 -12.44 -0.63 25.76
N THR A 61 -12.88 -1.65 25.00
CA THR A 61 -12.74 -1.65 23.54
C THR A 61 -13.62 -0.57 22.93
N ILE A 62 -14.86 -0.44 23.38
CA ILE A 62 -15.82 0.55 22.87
C ILE A 62 -15.40 1.96 23.28
N GLU A 63 -14.94 2.13 24.52
CA GLU A 63 -14.39 3.40 25.00
C GLU A 63 -13.18 3.82 24.16
N LEU A 64 -12.23 2.90 23.93
CA LEU A 64 -11.08 3.17 23.07
C LEU A 64 -11.53 3.54 21.66
N MET A 65 -12.52 2.84 21.11
CA MET A 65 -13.04 3.16 19.78
C MET A 65 -13.65 4.55 19.72
N ALA A 66 -14.44 4.94 20.72
CA ALA A 66 -15.04 6.28 20.78
C ALA A 66 -13.97 7.40 20.80
N THR A 67 -12.80 7.15 21.39
CA THR A 67 -11.72 8.14 21.43
C THR A 67 -10.94 8.29 20.13
N LYS A 68 -10.86 7.26 19.27
CA LYS A 68 -10.03 7.31 18.05
C LYS A 68 -10.81 7.22 16.75
N ILE A 69 -12.13 7.01 16.78
CA ILE A 69 -12.93 6.98 15.56
C ILE A 69 -12.79 8.32 14.82
N GLU A 70 -12.42 8.25 13.54
CA GLU A 70 -12.19 9.44 12.73
C GLU A 70 -13.47 9.87 12.03
N VAL A 71 -14.22 10.80 12.63
CA VAL A 71 -15.47 11.34 12.07
C VAL A 71 -15.23 12.00 10.69
N PRO A 72 -16.12 11.81 9.70
CA PRO A 72 -16.05 12.53 8.43
C PRO A 72 -15.93 14.05 8.56
N ASP A 73 -15.02 14.66 7.78
CA ASP A 73 -14.78 16.10 7.80
C ASP A 73 -14.59 16.63 6.37
N ALA A 74 -15.69 17.10 5.78
CA ALA A 74 -15.70 17.67 4.42
C ALA A 74 -14.83 18.94 4.28
N LYS A 75 -14.52 19.64 5.38
CA LYS A 75 -13.68 20.85 5.33
C LYS A 75 -12.21 20.47 5.20
N LYS A 76 -11.77 19.44 5.93
CA LYS A 76 -10.39 18.91 5.83
C LYS A 76 -10.20 18.04 4.60
N ASN A 77 -11.24 17.29 4.22
CA ASN A 77 -11.20 16.29 3.17
C ASN A 77 -12.34 16.56 2.18
N PRO A 78 -12.09 17.31 1.10
CA PRO A 78 -13.14 17.66 0.12
C PRO A 78 -13.83 16.44 -0.52
N TRP A 79 -13.17 15.28 -0.54
CA TRP A 79 -13.75 14.02 -1.03
C TRP A 79 -14.83 13.44 -0.11
N GLU A 80 -14.87 13.85 1.17
CA GLU A 80 -15.92 13.51 2.13
C GLU A 80 -17.14 14.45 2.04
N ARG A 81 -17.26 15.29 1.00
CA ARG A 81 -18.36 16.26 0.86
C ARG A 81 -19.76 15.65 0.94
N ASN A 82 -19.93 14.41 0.46
CA ASN A 82 -21.18 13.67 0.50
C ASN A 82 -21.27 12.82 1.78
N SER A 83 -21.13 13.47 2.94
CA SER A 83 -21.26 12.82 4.24
C SER A 83 -22.48 13.34 4.99
N LEU A 84 -23.24 12.43 5.58
CA LEU A 84 -24.34 12.75 6.48
C LEU A 84 -24.04 12.19 7.87
N ILE A 85 -24.13 13.02 8.91
CA ILE A 85 -24.00 12.58 10.30
C ILE A 85 -25.41 12.48 10.90
N LEU A 86 -25.83 11.27 11.25
CA LEU A 86 -27.13 11.00 11.88
C LEU A 86 -26.95 10.68 13.35
N LYS A 87 -27.70 11.38 14.20
CA LYS A 87 -27.70 11.13 15.65
C LYS A 87 -28.67 10.01 15.99
N SER A 88 -28.18 8.95 16.63
CA SER A 88 -28.95 7.75 17.01
C SER A 88 -29.89 7.97 18.20
N SER A 89 -30.23 9.22 18.54
CA SER A 89 -31.00 9.57 19.75
C SER A 89 -32.53 9.44 19.61
N GLY A 90 -33.04 8.84 18.52
CA GLY A 90 -34.48 8.62 18.35
C GLY A 90 -34.79 7.72 17.17
N CYS A 91 -35.99 7.12 17.18
CA CYS A 91 -36.54 6.33 16.08
C CYS A 91 -36.53 7.19 14.81
N THR A 92 -35.62 6.92 13.87
CA THR A 92 -35.70 7.51 12.53
C THR A 92 -36.92 6.92 11.84
N SER A 93 -37.83 7.76 11.33
CA SER A 93 -38.89 7.29 10.46
C SER A 93 -38.29 6.52 9.28
N GLU A 94 -39.02 5.54 8.75
CA GLU A 94 -38.58 4.74 7.59
C GLU A 94 -38.21 5.64 6.38
N ASP A 95 -38.76 6.85 6.32
CA ASP A 95 -38.45 7.89 5.33
C ASP A 95 -37.63 9.04 5.95
N ASP A 96 -36.35 8.82 6.24
CA ASP A 96 -35.45 9.94 6.58
C ASP A 96 -35.08 10.71 5.30
N GLU A 97 -35.74 11.85 5.07
CA GLU A 97 -35.55 12.71 3.91
C GLU A 97 -34.08 13.10 3.68
N GLN A 98 -33.27 13.16 4.75
CA GLN A 98 -31.85 13.49 4.64
C GLN A 98 -31.06 12.39 3.91
N ILE A 99 -31.40 11.12 4.14
CA ILE A 99 -30.75 9.99 3.47
C ILE A 99 -31.15 9.99 1.99
N ILE A 100 -32.44 10.20 1.69
CA ILE A 100 -32.94 10.27 0.32
C ILE A 100 -32.25 11.42 -0.44
N SER A 101 -32.15 12.60 0.18
CA SER A 101 -31.47 13.76 -0.40
C SER A 101 -29.98 13.51 -0.65
N LEU A 102 -29.29 12.85 0.29
CA LEU A 102 -27.89 12.45 0.14
C LEU A 102 -27.70 11.52 -1.06
N LEU A 103 -28.54 10.49 -1.18
CA LEU A 103 -28.47 9.52 -2.28
C LEU A 103 -28.73 10.19 -3.63
N ALA A 104 -29.75 11.05 -3.73
CA ALA A 104 -30.04 11.81 -4.95
C ALA A 104 -28.85 12.69 -5.35
N THR A 105 -28.29 13.44 -4.39
CA THR A 105 -27.12 14.31 -4.62
C THR A 105 -25.91 13.52 -5.11
N ALA A 106 -25.66 12.35 -4.52
CA ALA A 106 -24.56 11.48 -4.92
C ALA A 106 -24.76 10.88 -6.31
N LEU A 107 -25.99 10.46 -6.65
CA LEU A 107 -26.35 9.92 -7.97
C LEU A 107 -26.17 10.94 -9.10
N GLU A 108 -26.50 12.21 -8.86
CA GLU A 108 -26.30 13.29 -9.82
C GLU A 108 -24.82 13.65 -10.03
N ASN A 109 -23.96 13.29 -9.07
CA ASN A 109 -22.55 13.71 -9.02
C ASN A 109 -21.58 12.51 -8.83
N PRO A 110 -21.46 11.62 -9.83
CA PRO A 110 -20.52 10.50 -9.77
C PRO A 110 -19.07 10.99 -9.64
N VAL A 111 -18.25 10.21 -8.93
CA VAL A 111 -16.85 10.55 -8.68
C VAL A 111 -16.04 10.27 -9.94
N LYS A 112 -15.56 11.31 -10.62
CA LYS A 112 -14.81 11.17 -11.87
C LYS A 112 -13.39 10.66 -11.63
N GLN A 113 -12.90 9.79 -12.51
CA GLN A 113 -11.47 9.50 -12.61
C GLN A 113 -10.70 10.80 -12.89
N ASN A 114 -9.60 11.04 -12.18
CA ASN A 114 -8.62 12.06 -12.58
C ASN A 114 -7.63 11.38 -13.52
N GLU A 115 -7.59 11.79 -14.80
CA GLU A 115 -6.63 11.29 -15.79
C GLU A 115 -5.16 11.58 -15.37
N GLU A 116 -4.91 12.65 -14.62
CA GLU A 116 -3.58 13.07 -14.15
C GLU A 116 -2.97 12.17 -13.04
N ASP A 117 -3.79 11.50 -12.23
CA ASP A 117 -3.32 10.73 -11.05
C ASP A 117 -2.72 9.35 -11.45
N THR A 118 -3.04 8.86 -12.65
CA THR A 118 -2.47 7.62 -13.21
C THR A 118 -1.11 7.85 -13.85
N GLU A 119 -0.98 8.86 -14.71
CA GLU A 119 0.29 9.15 -15.41
C GLU A 119 1.37 9.65 -14.45
N GLN A 120 1.00 10.54 -13.51
CA GLN A 120 1.96 11.05 -12.53
C GLN A 120 2.42 9.97 -11.55
N LYS A 121 1.54 9.06 -11.12
CA LYS A 121 1.95 7.92 -10.25
C LYS A 121 2.82 6.91 -10.98
N GLU A 122 2.59 6.65 -12.25
CA GLU A 122 3.45 5.79 -13.06
C GLU A 122 4.81 6.45 -13.30
N ALA A 123 4.83 7.75 -13.59
CA ALA A 123 6.06 8.53 -13.71
C ALA A 123 6.86 8.55 -12.39
N ASP A 124 6.20 8.80 -11.26
CA ASP A 124 6.83 8.81 -9.94
C ASP A 124 7.35 7.42 -9.55
N ARG A 125 6.62 6.35 -9.88
CA ARG A 125 7.12 4.96 -9.73
C ARG A 125 8.34 4.69 -10.61
N ALA A 126 8.34 5.15 -11.86
CA ALA A 126 9.47 5.00 -12.77
C ALA A 126 10.71 5.78 -12.28
N ILE A 127 10.52 6.98 -11.73
CA ILE A 127 11.60 7.80 -11.15
C ILE A 127 12.17 7.13 -9.89
N CYS A 128 11.31 6.62 -9.00
CA CYS A 128 11.74 5.87 -7.82
C CYS A 128 12.50 4.58 -8.20
N ALA A 129 12.01 3.83 -9.19
CA ALA A 129 12.70 2.65 -9.71
C ALA A 129 14.06 3.02 -10.33
N ALA A 130 14.15 4.11 -11.09
CA ALA A 130 15.41 4.59 -11.66
C ALA A 130 16.42 4.99 -10.57
N SER A 131 15.96 5.59 -9.47
CA SER A 131 16.79 5.91 -8.31
C SER A 131 17.31 4.65 -7.61
N ALA A 132 16.44 3.67 -7.37
CA ALA A 132 16.81 2.40 -6.75
C ALA A 132 17.81 1.61 -7.60
N VAL A 133 17.57 1.49 -8.91
CA VAL A 133 18.48 0.83 -9.87
C VAL A 133 19.84 1.52 -9.91
N HIS A 134 19.87 2.86 -9.87
CA HIS A 134 21.12 3.60 -9.83
C HIS A 134 21.91 3.36 -8.54
N GLN A 135 21.24 3.33 -7.38
CA GLN A 135 21.89 3.00 -6.09
C GLN A 135 22.40 1.55 -6.05
N ALA A 136 21.62 0.62 -6.61
CA ALA A 136 22.00 -0.77 -6.75
C ALA A 136 23.24 -0.94 -7.65
N ASP A 137 23.31 -0.28 -8.81
CA ASP A 137 24.50 -0.31 -9.69
C ASP A 137 25.73 0.25 -8.99
N GLN A 138 25.60 1.38 -8.29
CA GLN A 138 26.73 1.97 -7.57
C GLN A 138 27.26 1.02 -6.48
N THR A 139 26.36 0.35 -5.77
CA THR A 139 26.70 -0.64 -4.74
C THR A 139 27.37 -1.87 -5.35
N CYS A 140 26.84 -2.40 -6.45
CA CYS A 140 27.43 -3.53 -7.16
C CYS A 140 28.87 -3.22 -7.63
N ARG A 141 29.10 -2.03 -8.20
CA ARG A 141 30.45 -1.61 -8.62
C ARG A 141 31.43 -1.54 -7.46
N ARG A 142 31.01 -1.06 -6.29
CA ARG A 142 31.85 -1.04 -5.08
C ARG A 142 32.21 -2.46 -4.64
N LEU A 143 31.23 -3.37 -4.60
CA LEU A 143 31.44 -4.77 -4.19
C LEU A 143 32.36 -5.52 -5.14
N ILE A 144 32.14 -5.40 -6.45
CA ILE A 144 33.02 -6.00 -7.47
C ILE A 144 34.44 -5.44 -7.33
N SER A 145 34.58 -4.13 -7.12
CA SER A 145 35.91 -3.52 -6.93
C SER A 145 36.60 -4.05 -5.67
N GLN A 146 35.86 -4.32 -4.59
CA GLN A 146 36.41 -4.93 -3.38
C GLN A 146 36.82 -6.38 -3.63
N ALA A 147 35.95 -7.17 -4.25
CA ALA A 147 36.24 -8.57 -4.62
C ALA A 147 37.50 -8.69 -5.50
N MET A 148 37.66 -7.78 -6.46
CA MET A 148 38.85 -7.74 -7.33
C MET A 148 40.13 -7.35 -6.58
N ARG A 149 40.03 -6.49 -5.55
CA ARG A 149 41.17 -6.17 -4.66
C ARG A 149 41.55 -7.36 -3.81
N ASP A 150 40.57 -7.98 -3.15
CA ASP A 150 40.78 -9.14 -2.28
C ASP A 150 41.38 -10.33 -3.05
N ALA A 151 40.92 -10.52 -4.29
CA ALA A 151 41.46 -11.51 -5.21
C ALA A 151 42.93 -11.23 -5.56
N ARG A 152 43.28 -9.96 -5.82
CA ARG A 152 44.65 -9.54 -6.12
C ARG A 152 45.57 -9.72 -4.93
N ASP A 153 45.11 -9.40 -3.74
CA ASP A 153 45.88 -9.56 -2.48
C ASP A 153 46.14 -11.04 -2.16
N LYS A 154 45.31 -11.95 -2.69
CA LYS A 154 45.48 -13.41 -2.62
C LYS A 154 46.37 -14.00 -3.72
N ASN A 155 47.04 -13.17 -4.54
CA ASN A 155 47.95 -13.57 -5.63
C ASN A 155 47.31 -14.47 -6.71
N LEU A 156 46.04 -14.24 -7.03
CA LEU A 156 45.36 -14.91 -8.15
C LEU A 156 46.06 -14.67 -9.49
N LEU A 157 46.04 -15.67 -10.38
CA LEU A 157 46.68 -15.54 -11.68
C LEU A 157 45.95 -14.50 -12.55
N PRO A 158 46.65 -13.77 -13.43
CA PRO A 158 46.02 -12.77 -14.30
C PRO A 158 44.89 -13.32 -15.19
N SER A 159 44.97 -14.59 -15.59
CA SER A 159 43.92 -15.27 -16.35
C SER A 159 42.66 -15.52 -15.50
N GLU A 160 42.83 -15.89 -14.24
CA GLU A 160 41.74 -16.16 -13.29
C GLU A 160 41.08 -14.85 -12.85
N MET A 161 41.86 -13.79 -12.67
CA MET A 161 41.33 -12.44 -12.42
C MET A 161 40.45 -11.94 -13.58
N LYS A 162 40.80 -12.28 -14.82
CA LYS A 162 40.00 -11.93 -15.99
C LYS A 162 38.66 -12.68 -15.99
N SER A 163 38.68 -13.99 -15.76
CA SER A 163 37.46 -14.80 -15.68
C SER A 163 36.56 -14.40 -14.52
N LEU A 164 37.13 -14.08 -13.36
CA LEU A 164 36.41 -13.56 -12.20
C LEU A 164 35.69 -12.23 -12.51
N ALA A 165 36.38 -11.31 -13.19
CA ALA A 165 35.79 -10.02 -13.58
C ALA A 165 34.62 -10.19 -14.57
N GLU A 166 34.73 -11.13 -15.51
CA GLU A 166 33.68 -11.45 -16.48
C GLU A 166 32.44 -12.06 -15.79
N GLU A 167 32.63 -13.01 -14.85
CA GLU A 167 31.54 -13.60 -14.08
C GLU A 167 30.83 -12.57 -13.17
N LEU A 168 31.60 -11.73 -12.46
CA LEU A 168 31.04 -10.68 -11.60
C LEU A 168 30.27 -9.63 -12.39
N ASN A 169 30.77 -9.24 -13.56
CA ASN A 169 30.07 -8.28 -14.42
C ASN A 169 28.79 -8.88 -15.01
N LYS A 170 28.80 -10.17 -15.40
CA LYS A 170 27.61 -10.87 -15.85
C LYS A 170 26.54 -10.94 -14.75
N LEU A 171 26.93 -11.30 -13.53
CA LEU A 171 26.02 -11.35 -12.38
C LEU A 171 25.38 -9.99 -12.09
N LYS A 172 26.15 -8.90 -12.18
CA LYS A 172 25.63 -7.53 -12.02
C LYS A 172 24.61 -7.17 -13.10
N VAL A 173 24.88 -7.51 -14.36
CA VAL A 173 23.96 -7.20 -15.47
C VAL A 173 22.62 -7.87 -15.25
N GLU A 174 22.63 -9.18 -14.95
CA GLU A 174 21.41 -9.93 -14.66
C GLU A 174 20.65 -9.35 -13.45
N PHE A 175 21.37 -9.02 -12.36
CA PHE A 175 20.76 -8.41 -11.17
C PHE A 175 20.06 -7.07 -11.45
N LEU A 176 20.69 -6.22 -12.25
CA LEU A 176 20.11 -4.91 -12.61
C LEU A 176 18.96 -5.03 -13.60
N GLU A 177 18.91 -6.09 -14.43
CA GLU A 177 17.79 -6.36 -15.34
C GLU A 177 16.54 -6.83 -14.58
N ASP A 178 16.70 -7.73 -13.60
CA ASP A 178 15.60 -8.21 -12.77
C ASP A 178 15.04 -7.06 -11.91
N LEU A 179 15.92 -6.23 -11.33
CA LEU A 179 15.54 -5.04 -10.56
C LEU A 179 14.76 -4.00 -11.41
N ARG A 180 15.06 -3.89 -12.70
CA ARG A 180 14.33 -2.98 -13.63
C ARG A 180 12.94 -3.48 -13.98
N GLN A 181 12.74 -4.79 -13.99
CA GLN A 181 11.46 -5.43 -14.31
C GLN A 181 10.55 -5.54 -13.07
N GLY A 182 11.10 -5.29 -11.88
CA GLY A 182 10.37 -5.45 -10.61
C GLY A 182 10.24 -6.92 -10.19
N ASP A 183 11.04 -7.80 -10.79
CA ASP A 183 11.07 -9.22 -10.48
C ASP A 183 11.94 -9.47 -9.25
N THR A 184 11.53 -10.41 -8.41
CA THR A 184 12.30 -10.77 -7.21
C THR A 184 13.56 -11.52 -7.63
N TRP A 185 14.73 -10.91 -7.39
CA TRP A 185 16.03 -11.57 -7.63
C TRP A 185 16.14 -12.83 -6.74
N THR A 186 15.91 -13.99 -7.35
CA THR A 186 15.83 -15.28 -6.64
C THR A 186 16.83 -16.27 -7.19
N LYS A 187 18.11 -15.91 -7.18
CA LYS A 187 19.17 -16.93 -7.22
C LYS A 187 19.40 -17.45 -5.80
N THR A 188 18.56 -18.42 -5.42
CA THR A 188 18.52 -19.30 -4.22
C THR A 188 17.39 -19.05 -3.22
N ASN A 189 16.55 -20.10 -3.09
CA ASN A 189 15.52 -20.31 -2.07
C ASN A 189 16.09 -20.12 -0.66
N THR A 190 15.69 -19.06 0.03
CA THR A 190 15.46 -19.12 1.48
C THR A 190 14.48 -18.02 1.89
N GLN A 191 13.35 -18.43 2.46
CA GLN A 191 12.46 -17.57 3.21
C GLN A 191 13.23 -16.94 4.38
N ASN A 192 13.15 -15.63 4.55
CA ASN A 192 13.07 -15.01 5.87
C ASN A 192 12.51 -13.58 5.77
N GLN A 193 11.65 -13.29 6.75
CA GLN A 193 10.82 -12.09 6.88
C GLN A 193 11.60 -10.86 7.32
N ASP A 194 10.97 -9.70 7.05
CA ASP A 194 11.23 -8.37 7.59
C ASP A 194 12.59 -7.74 7.27
N SER A 195 12.67 -7.14 6.08
CA SER A 195 13.41 -5.89 5.82
C SER A 195 12.96 -5.29 4.48
N ASP A 196 13.07 -3.96 4.36
CA ASP A 196 12.82 -3.15 3.16
C ASP A 196 13.28 -3.88 1.87
N PRO A 197 12.41 -4.09 0.85
CA PRO A 197 12.70 -4.95 -0.32
C PRO A 197 14.04 -4.64 -1.00
N ALA A 198 14.45 -3.37 -1.06
CA ALA A 198 15.73 -2.97 -1.65
C ALA A 198 16.96 -3.46 -0.86
N THR A 199 16.84 -3.61 0.47
CA THR A 199 17.95 -4.08 1.33
C THR A 199 18.13 -5.60 1.26
N THR A 200 17.04 -6.33 1.03
CA THR A 200 17.02 -7.78 0.86
C THR A 200 17.70 -8.19 -0.45
N GLU A 201 17.44 -7.45 -1.53
CA GLU A 201 18.01 -7.73 -2.86
C GLU A 201 19.52 -7.47 -2.92
N ILE A 202 20.01 -6.39 -2.33
CA ILE A 202 21.47 -6.11 -2.28
C ILE A 202 22.22 -7.19 -1.48
N SER A 203 21.63 -7.69 -0.40
CA SER A 203 22.22 -8.75 0.43
C SER A 203 22.34 -10.07 -0.33
N SER A 204 21.37 -10.36 -1.20
CA SER A 204 21.40 -11.54 -2.06
C SER A 204 22.47 -11.45 -3.15
N PHE A 205 22.67 -10.27 -3.76
CA PHE A 205 23.77 -10.01 -4.69
C PHE A 205 25.14 -10.17 -4.01
N GLN A 206 25.30 -9.65 -2.79
CA GLN A 206 26.53 -9.81 -2.01
C GLN A 206 26.88 -11.28 -1.78
N ARG A 207 25.90 -12.10 -1.42
CA ARG A 207 26.09 -13.54 -1.20
C ARG A 207 26.54 -14.26 -2.47
N GLU A 208 25.89 -13.96 -3.59
CA GLU A 208 26.22 -14.62 -4.86
C GLU A 208 27.57 -14.15 -5.43
N ALA A 209 27.91 -12.87 -5.25
CA ALA A 209 29.24 -12.37 -5.58
C ALA A 209 30.32 -13.06 -4.73
N ALA A 210 30.07 -13.30 -3.44
CA ALA A 210 30.97 -14.06 -2.58
C ALA A 210 31.11 -15.53 -3.02
N ASN A 211 30.02 -16.17 -3.46
CA ASN A 211 30.07 -17.53 -4.02
C ASN A 211 30.94 -17.60 -5.28
N VAL A 212 30.81 -16.62 -6.18
CA VAL A 212 31.66 -16.53 -7.38
C VAL A 212 33.13 -16.38 -6.98
N VAL A 213 33.43 -15.49 -6.04
CA VAL A 213 34.80 -15.25 -5.54
C VAL A 213 35.41 -16.51 -4.89
N ASN A 214 34.63 -17.27 -4.12
CA ASN A 214 35.06 -18.52 -3.49
C ASN A 214 35.36 -19.65 -4.48
N LYS A 215 34.97 -19.56 -5.76
CA LYS A 215 35.38 -20.56 -6.77
C LYS A 215 36.85 -20.41 -7.18
N TYR A 216 37.42 -19.23 -6.97
CA TYR A 216 38.76 -18.86 -7.41
C TYR A 216 39.77 -18.82 -6.27
N ILE A 217 39.31 -18.78 -5.02
CA ILE A 217 40.14 -18.73 -3.80
C ILE A 217 40.14 -20.12 -3.14
#